data_AF-A0A5E4KBU3-F1
#
_entry.id   AF-A0A5E4KBU3-F1
#
_cell.length_a   1.000
_cell.length_b   1.000
_cell.length_c   1.000
_cell.angle_alpha   90.00
_cell.angle_beta   90.00
_cell.angle_gamma   90.00
#
_symmetry.space_group_name_H-M   'P 1'
#
loop_
_entity.id
_entity.type
_entity.pdbx_description
1 polymer ?
#
loop_
_entity_poly.entity_id
_entity_poly.type
_entity_poly.pdbx_seq_one_letter_code
_entity_poly.pdbx_strand_id
1 'polypeptide(L)'
;MLEKLTDISIETQRKWLRFMLERVGQNNLPGLLDYYKNIGWLGIPAANRLLDLAGQEKRYKGTSWTLSAEEHRISRLYIEKLKGRQVDETLLSAPVPGKAIPELEKKVEIKVRKPVQSIHPADKKKMEFTIHRREVTIKNLEEELEEKDVKIDELQDKIRELEGQLDEYSNETKRNNIFMGLFDQNTRLRKASFTGKRGSGKK
;
A
#
# COMPACT_ATOMS: atom_id res chain seq x y z
N MET A 1 4.08 9.90 -17.42
CA MET A 1 3.00 9.19 -16.71
C MET A 1 1.84 9.01 -17.67
N LEU A 2 1.10 7.89 -17.61
CA LEU A 2 -0.13 7.73 -18.41
C LEU A 2 -1.32 8.33 -17.62
N GLU A 3 -1.70 9.56 -17.96
CA GLU A 3 -2.69 10.35 -17.22
C GLU A 3 -4.14 9.91 -17.49
N LYS A 4 -4.46 9.68 -18.77
CA LYS A 4 -5.81 9.34 -19.22
C LYS A 4 -5.74 8.26 -20.29
N LEU A 5 -6.64 7.30 -20.17
CA LEU A 5 -6.87 6.31 -21.21
C LEU A 5 -7.84 6.90 -22.23
N THR A 6 -7.42 7.00 -23.49
CA THR A 6 -8.25 7.46 -24.62
C THR A 6 -8.99 6.29 -25.27
N ASP A 7 -10.16 6.55 -25.86
CA ASP A 7 -11.02 5.49 -26.44
C ASP A 7 -10.39 4.77 -27.63
N ILE A 8 -9.49 5.46 -28.35
CA ILE A 8 -8.78 4.97 -29.55
C ILE A 8 -7.94 3.72 -29.27
N SER A 9 -7.60 3.43 -28.01
CA SER A 9 -6.76 2.29 -27.62
C SER A 9 -7.47 1.27 -26.73
N ILE A 10 -8.80 1.21 -26.76
CA ILE A 10 -9.59 0.34 -25.87
C ILE A 10 -9.22 -1.15 -26.00
N GLU A 11 -8.84 -1.60 -27.20
CA GLU A 11 -8.42 -2.99 -27.41
C GLU A 11 -7.06 -3.28 -26.73
N THR A 12 -6.10 -2.35 -26.82
CA THR A 12 -4.80 -2.46 -26.14
C THR A 12 -4.98 -2.40 -24.63
N GLN A 13 -5.88 -1.55 -24.14
CA GLN A 13 -6.23 -1.47 -22.71
C GLN A 13 -6.81 -2.80 -22.22
N ARG A 14 -7.75 -3.39 -22.97
CA ARG A 14 -8.35 -4.69 -22.62
C ARG A 14 -7.33 -5.83 -22.71
N LYS A 15 -6.41 -5.82 -23.69
CA LYS A 15 -5.31 -6.81 -23.79
C LYS A 15 -4.37 -6.71 -22.58
N TRP A 16 -3.97 -5.50 -22.21
CA TRP A 16 -3.14 -5.26 -21.03
C TRP A 16 -3.86 -5.66 -19.74
N LEU A 17 -5.14 -5.30 -19.61
CA LEU A 17 -5.95 -5.65 -18.46
C LEU A 17 -6.12 -7.16 -18.32
N ARG A 18 -6.42 -7.88 -19.41
CA ARG A 18 -6.47 -9.35 -19.40
C ARG A 18 -5.14 -9.96 -19.00
N PHE A 19 -4.02 -9.44 -19.52
CA PHE A 19 -2.69 -9.87 -19.12
C PHE A 19 -2.47 -9.73 -17.61
N MET A 20 -2.88 -8.61 -17.00
CA MET A 20 -2.79 -8.43 -15.54
C MET A 20 -3.75 -9.37 -14.80
N LEU A 21 -5.02 -9.46 -15.23
CA LEU A 21 -6.03 -10.29 -14.57
C LEU A 21 -5.71 -11.79 -14.61
N GLU A 22 -5.14 -12.29 -15.71
CA GLU A 22 -4.66 -13.68 -15.84
C GLU A 22 -3.51 -14.03 -14.89
N ARG A 23 -2.97 -13.07 -14.12
CA ARG A 23 -1.82 -13.25 -13.23
C ARG A 23 -2.16 -12.90 -11.79
N VAL A 24 -2.54 -11.65 -11.58
CA VAL A 24 -2.86 -11.13 -10.25
C VAL A 24 -4.32 -11.33 -9.85
N GLY A 25 -5.20 -11.59 -10.81
CA GLY A 25 -6.64 -11.72 -10.55
C GLY A 25 -7.30 -10.40 -10.14
N GLN A 26 -8.62 -10.44 -10.00
CA GLN A 26 -9.40 -9.25 -9.65
C GLN A 26 -9.18 -8.78 -8.21
N ASN A 27 -8.85 -9.72 -7.31
CA ASN A 27 -8.58 -9.45 -5.89
C ASN A 27 -7.31 -8.62 -5.67
N ASN A 28 -6.27 -8.83 -6.49
CA ASN A 28 -4.98 -8.15 -6.31
C ASN A 28 -4.75 -7.01 -7.32
N LEU A 29 -5.65 -6.84 -8.30
CA LEU A 29 -5.56 -5.76 -9.29
C LEU A 29 -5.51 -4.35 -8.65
N PRO A 30 -6.34 -4.00 -7.65
CA PRO A 30 -6.27 -2.67 -7.03
C PRO A 30 -4.90 -2.36 -6.41
N GLY A 31 -4.31 -3.34 -5.71
CA GLY A 31 -2.97 -3.20 -5.12
C GLY A 31 -1.87 -3.03 -6.18
N LEU A 32 -1.96 -3.78 -7.28
CA LEU A 32 -1.02 -3.64 -8.40
C LEU A 32 -1.12 -2.25 -9.06
N LEU A 33 -2.33 -1.73 -9.24
CA LEU A 33 -2.54 -0.40 -9.83
C LEU A 33 -2.08 0.73 -8.90
N ASP A 34 -2.26 0.60 -7.58
CA ASP A 34 -1.74 1.57 -6.63
C ASP A 34 -0.20 1.56 -6.61
N TYR A 35 0.43 0.38 -6.71
CA TYR A 35 1.87 0.31 -6.93
C TYR A 35 2.31 1.08 -8.19
N TYR A 36 1.61 0.94 -9.32
CA TYR A 36 1.89 1.69 -10.55
C TYR A 36 1.68 3.19 -10.45
N LYS A 37 0.73 3.62 -9.63
CA LYS A 37 0.51 5.02 -9.29
C LYS A 37 1.67 5.56 -8.45
N ASN A 38 2.10 4.82 -7.43
CA ASN A 38 3.15 5.25 -6.51
C ASN A 38 4.51 5.41 -7.22
N ILE A 39 4.84 4.54 -8.19
CA ILE A 39 6.04 4.67 -9.02
C ILE A 39 5.89 5.67 -10.19
N GLY A 40 4.73 6.32 -10.31
CA GLY A 40 4.45 7.34 -11.33
C GLY A 40 4.29 6.82 -12.76
N TRP A 41 3.94 5.54 -12.93
CA TRP A 41 3.70 4.94 -14.24
C TRP A 41 2.28 5.26 -14.73
N LEU A 42 1.32 5.29 -13.82
CA LEU A 42 -0.11 5.44 -14.10
C LEU A 42 -0.71 6.58 -13.28
N GLY A 43 -1.57 7.40 -13.90
CA GLY A 43 -2.36 8.41 -13.20
C GLY A 43 -3.62 7.82 -12.57
N ILE A 44 -4.15 8.50 -11.55
CA ILE A 44 -5.41 8.13 -10.87
C ILE A 44 -6.58 7.93 -11.84
N PRO A 45 -6.81 8.81 -12.84
CA PRO A 45 -7.93 8.66 -13.78
C PRO A 45 -7.80 7.40 -14.65
N ALA A 46 -6.57 7.07 -15.05
CA ALA A 46 -6.29 5.86 -15.84
C ALA A 46 -6.45 4.59 -15.00
N ALA A 47 -6.04 4.60 -13.73
CA ALA A 47 -6.22 3.47 -12.80
C ALA A 47 -7.71 3.16 -12.55
N ASN A 48 -8.51 4.19 -12.26
CA ASN A 48 -9.95 4.01 -12.03
C ASN A 48 -10.65 3.43 -13.25
N ARG A 49 -10.32 3.94 -14.44
CA ARG A 49 -10.87 3.43 -15.70
C ARG A 49 -10.48 1.96 -15.97
N LEU A 50 -9.30 1.51 -15.54
CA LEU A 50 -8.93 0.09 -15.64
C LEU A 50 -9.73 -0.78 -14.66
N LEU A 51 -10.01 -0.29 -13.46
CA LEU A 51 -10.85 -0.98 -12.48
C LEU A 51 -12.30 -1.12 -13.00
N ASP A 52 -12.85 -0.06 -13.59
CA ASP A 52 -14.17 -0.10 -14.21
C ASP A 52 -14.22 -1.15 -15.35
N LEU A 53 -13.19 -1.17 -16.19
CA LEU A 53 -13.05 -2.18 -17.25
C LEU A 53 -12.87 -3.60 -16.69
N ALA A 54 -12.20 -3.75 -15.54
CA ALA A 54 -11.99 -5.04 -14.88
C ALA A 54 -13.30 -5.64 -14.35
N GLY A 55 -14.24 -4.78 -13.92
CA GLY A 55 -15.58 -5.20 -13.51
C GLY A 55 -16.43 -5.76 -14.66
N GLN A 56 -16.11 -5.41 -15.91
CA GLN A 56 -16.78 -5.92 -17.10
C GLN A 56 -16.13 -7.17 -17.71
N GLU A 57 -14.95 -7.57 -17.22
CA GLU A 57 -14.18 -8.69 -17.75
C GLU A 57 -14.44 -9.96 -16.91
N LYS A 58 -14.13 -11.14 -17.48
CA LYS A 58 -14.32 -12.43 -16.78
C LYS A 58 -13.61 -12.43 -15.42
N ARG A 59 -14.18 -13.12 -14.44
CA ARG A 59 -13.50 -13.31 -13.14
C ARG A 59 -12.28 -14.21 -13.32
N TYR A 60 -11.13 -13.70 -12.87
CA TYR A 60 -9.89 -14.46 -12.78
C TYR A 60 -9.48 -14.56 -11.32
N LYS A 61 -9.16 -15.77 -10.87
CA LYS A 61 -8.51 -16.01 -9.58
C LYS A 61 -7.00 -15.96 -9.78
N GLY A 62 -6.39 -14.87 -9.30
CA GLY A 62 -4.94 -14.69 -9.39
C GLY A 62 -4.22 -15.69 -8.51
N THR A 63 -3.08 -16.18 -8.99
CA THR A 63 -2.20 -17.09 -8.22
C THR A 63 -1.15 -16.32 -7.42
N SER A 64 -0.94 -15.04 -7.72
CA SER A 64 0.07 -14.18 -7.09
C SER A 64 -0.52 -12.82 -6.71
N TRP A 65 0.00 -12.22 -5.63
CA TRP A 65 -0.36 -10.86 -5.20
C TRP A 65 0.27 -9.77 -6.08
N THR A 66 1.31 -10.11 -6.87
CA THR A 66 1.99 -9.18 -7.78
C THR A 66 2.51 -9.88 -9.05
N LEU A 67 2.93 -9.08 -10.04
CA LEU A 67 3.62 -9.54 -11.24
C LEU A 67 5.11 -9.79 -10.94
N SER A 68 5.73 -10.71 -11.68
CA SER A 68 7.18 -10.91 -11.70
C SER A 68 7.88 -9.76 -12.43
N ALA A 69 9.21 -9.64 -12.29
CA ALA A 69 9.99 -8.58 -12.93
C ALA A 69 9.80 -8.53 -14.46
N GLU A 70 9.73 -9.70 -15.12
CA GLU A 70 9.51 -9.78 -16.57
C GLU A 70 8.07 -9.38 -16.94
N GLU A 71 7.09 -9.73 -16.11
CA GLU A 71 5.69 -9.33 -16.32
C GLU A 71 5.50 -7.82 -16.08
N HIS A 72 6.23 -7.23 -15.14
CA HIS A 72 6.29 -5.77 -14.96
C HIS A 72 6.92 -5.07 -16.17
N ARG A 73 7.94 -5.66 -16.79
CA ARG A 73 8.53 -5.17 -18.04
C ARG A 73 7.49 -5.18 -19.18
N ILE A 74 6.73 -6.27 -19.33
CA ILE A 74 5.65 -6.36 -20.34
C ILE A 74 4.55 -5.33 -20.06
N SER A 75 4.14 -5.19 -18.81
CA SER A 75 3.18 -4.17 -18.37
C SER A 75 3.65 -2.76 -18.71
N ARG A 76 4.96 -2.48 -18.55
CA ARG A 76 5.56 -1.21 -18.95
C ARG A 76 5.49 -0.96 -20.46
N LEU A 77 5.70 -1.99 -21.28
CA LEU A 77 5.58 -1.90 -22.73
C LEU A 77 4.15 -1.56 -23.17
N TYR A 78 3.13 -2.14 -22.52
CA TYR A 78 1.73 -1.76 -22.75
C TYR A 78 1.48 -0.28 -22.41
N ILE A 79 2.00 0.21 -21.28
CA ILE A 79 1.86 1.63 -20.90
C ILE A 79 2.50 2.55 -21.96
N GLU A 80 3.68 2.20 -22.48
CA GLU A 80 4.32 3.00 -23.53
C GLU A 80 3.54 2.94 -24.87
N LYS A 81 2.96 1.78 -25.21
CA LYS A 81 2.05 1.65 -26.37
C LYS A 81 0.80 2.53 -26.21
N LEU A 82 0.23 2.57 -25.01
CA LEU A 82 -0.92 3.43 -24.68
C LEU A 82 -0.59 4.92 -24.68
N LYS A 83 0.68 5.30 -24.49
CA LYS A 83 1.17 6.67 -24.65
C LYS A 83 1.46 7.05 -26.12
N GLY A 84 1.20 6.14 -27.07
CA GLY A 84 1.40 6.37 -28.50
C GLY A 84 2.82 6.11 -28.99
N ARG A 85 3.67 5.43 -28.22
CA ARG A 85 4.98 4.97 -28.72
C ARG A 85 4.82 3.69 -29.54
N GLN A 86 5.56 3.60 -30.64
CA GLN A 86 5.68 2.38 -31.43
C GLN A 86 6.40 1.32 -30.57
N VAL A 87 5.67 0.28 -30.17
CA VAL A 87 6.20 -0.85 -29.40
C VAL A 87 6.07 -2.10 -30.27
N ASP A 88 7.17 -2.81 -30.44
CA ASP A 88 7.21 -4.06 -31.20
C ASP A 88 6.33 -5.14 -30.52
N GLU A 89 5.35 -5.66 -31.27
CA GLU A 89 4.38 -6.64 -30.75
C GLU A 89 5.02 -7.99 -30.42
N THR A 90 6.18 -8.32 -30.99
CA THR A 90 6.93 -9.54 -30.61
C THR A 90 7.41 -9.51 -29.16
N LEU A 91 7.66 -8.32 -28.60
CA LEU A 91 8.08 -8.14 -27.20
C LEU A 91 6.92 -8.24 -26.20
N LEU A 92 5.67 -8.20 -26.69
CA LEU A 92 4.46 -8.41 -25.88
C LEU A 92 4.09 -9.90 -25.80
N SER A 93 4.69 -10.74 -26.65
CA SER A 93 4.45 -12.18 -26.75
C SER A 93 5.64 -12.97 -26.18
N ALA A 94 5.93 -12.80 -24.89
CA ALA A 94 6.89 -13.67 -24.23
C ALA A 94 6.27 -15.07 -24.01
N PRO A 95 7.05 -16.17 -24.10
CA PRO A 95 6.58 -17.50 -23.71
C PRO A 95 6.51 -17.57 -22.16
N VAL A 96 5.31 -17.66 -21.59
CA VAL A 96 5.11 -17.48 -20.14
C VAL A 96 4.67 -18.76 -19.42
N PRO A 97 5.39 -19.22 -18.37
CA PRO A 97 4.88 -20.20 -17.40
C PRO A 97 3.81 -19.56 -16.48
N GLY A 98 2.80 -20.33 -16.06
CA GLY A 98 1.86 -19.91 -14.99
C GLY A 98 0.64 -19.07 -15.39
N LYS A 99 -0.03 -19.34 -16.52
CA LYS A 99 -1.32 -18.71 -16.86
C LYS A 99 -2.39 -19.06 -15.81
N ALA A 100 -3.13 -18.08 -15.27
CA ALA A 100 -4.36 -18.38 -14.52
C ALA A 100 -5.41 -18.98 -15.46
N ILE A 101 -6.18 -19.93 -14.93
CA ILE A 101 -7.20 -20.66 -15.68
C ILE A 101 -8.47 -19.79 -15.70
N PRO A 102 -9.06 -19.47 -16.87
CA PRO A 102 -10.35 -18.79 -16.94
C PRO A 102 -11.42 -19.65 -16.27
N GLU A 103 -12.19 -19.07 -15.36
CA GLU A 103 -13.34 -19.73 -14.74
C GLU A 103 -14.47 -19.81 -15.79
N LEU A 104 -14.49 -20.91 -16.54
CA LEU A 104 -15.64 -21.29 -17.33
C LEU A 104 -16.55 -22.11 -16.42
N GLU A 105 -17.79 -21.66 -16.19
CA GLU A 105 -18.84 -22.48 -15.61
C GLU A 105 -19.02 -23.72 -16.50
N LYS A 106 -18.39 -24.83 -16.11
CA LYS A 106 -18.63 -26.12 -16.76
C LYS A 106 -19.98 -26.62 -16.30
N LYS A 107 -20.98 -26.62 -17.19
CA LYS A 107 -21.95 -27.71 -17.21
C LYS A 107 -21.16 -28.99 -17.45
N VAL A 108 -20.91 -29.74 -16.38
CA VAL A 108 -20.09 -30.95 -16.42
C VAL A 108 -20.94 -32.10 -16.95
N GLU A 109 -20.84 -32.42 -18.23
CA GLU A 109 -20.99 -33.81 -18.65
C GLU A 109 -19.68 -34.55 -18.30
N ILE A 110 -19.73 -35.34 -17.24
CA ILE A 110 -18.59 -36.09 -16.73
C ILE A 110 -18.32 -37.28 -17.66
N LYS A 111 -17.39 -37.13 -18.61
CA LYS A 111 -16.61 -38.29 -19.08
C LYS A 111 -15.43 -38.47 -18.13
N VAL A 112 -15.62 -39.32 -17.12
CA VAL A 112 -14.58 -39.73 -16.15
C VAL A 112 -13.38 -40.29 -16.93
N ARG A 113 -12.27 -39.54 -16.98
CA ARG A 113 -10.95 -40.10 -17.27
C ARG A 113 -10.35 -40.58 -15.94
N LYS A 114 -9.82 -41.81 -15.98
CA LYS A 114 -9.29 -42.65 -14.89
C LYS A 114 -8.29 -41.98 -13.94
N PRO A 115 -8.07 -42.55 -12.73
CA PRO A 115 -7.69 -41.80 -11.53
C PRO A 115 -6.19 -41.52 -11.41
N VAL A 116 -5.94 -40.50 -10.59
CA VAL A 116 -4.71 -40.09 -9.89
C VAL A 116 -3.68 -41.22 -9.76
N GLN A 117 -2.49 -41.00 -10.32
CA GLN A 117 -1.33 -41.84 -10.06
C GLN A 117 -1.05 -41.85 -8.55
N SER A 118 -1.01 -43.03 -7.94
CA SER A 118 -0.68 -43.20 -6.53
C SER A 118 0.72 -42.65 -6.26
N ILE A 119 0.82 -41.59 -5.45
CA ILE A 119 2.10 -41.05 -4.98
C ILE A 119 2.85 -42.16 -4.23
N HIS A 120 4.09 -42.42 -4.61
CA HIS A 120 4.91 -43.45 -3.97
C HIS A 120 5.07 -43.10 -2.46
N PRO A 121 4.94 -44.08 -1.54
CA PRO A 121 4.95 -43.82 -0.10
C PRO A 121 6.22 -43.09 0.39
N ALA A 122 7.35 -43.26 -0.29
CA ALA A 122 8.57 -42.52 0.00
C ALA A 122 8.46 -41.01 -0.31
N ASP A 123 7.79 -40.65 -1.41
CA ASP A 123 7.59 -39.25 -1.80
C ASP A 123 6.56 -38.56 -0.91
N LYS A 124 5.53 -39.31 -0.49
CA LYS A 124 4.59 -38.87 0.53
C LYS A 124 5.30 -38.53 1.85
N LYS A 125 6.18 -39.42 2.33
CA LYS A 125 6.93 -39.21 3.57
C LYS A 125 7.90 -38.03 3.47
N LYS A 126 8.59 -37.85 2.34
CA LYS A 126 9.43 -36.66 2.10
C LYS A 126 8.63 -35.35 2.12
N MET A 127 7.43 -35.39 1.54
CA MET A 127 6.52 -34.25 1.54
C MET A 127 6.05 -33.92 2.97
N GLU A 128 5.68 -34.94 3.76
CA GLU A 128 5.32 -34.77 5.17
C GLU A 128 6.45 -34.13 5.99
N PHE A 129 7.69 -34.59 5.83
CA PHE A 129 8.85 -33.95 6.49
C PHE A 129 9.05 -32.49 6.07
N THR A 130 8.82 -32.19 4.79
CA THR A 130 8.94 -30.83 4.26
C THR A 130 7.86 -29.92 4.81
N ILE A 131 6.62 -30.41 4.88
CA ILE A 131 5.49 -29.72 5.49
C ILE A 131 5.79 -29.44 6.96
N HIS A 132 6.19 -30.47 7.71
CA HIS A 132 6.49 -30.31 9.13
C HIS A 132 7.60 -29.29 9.39
N ARG A 133 8.69 -29.32 8.61
CA ARG A 133 9.76 -28.32 8.71
C ARG A 133 9.25 -26.89 8.44
N ARG A 134 8.36 -26.74 7.45
CA ARG A 134 7.76 -25.44 7.12
C ARG A 134 6.82 -24.97 8.22
N GLU A 135 6.00 -25.85 8.80
CA GLU A 135 5.11 -25.54 9.93
C GLU A 135 5.90 -25.02 11.13
N VAL A 136 7.01 -25.65 11.49
CA VAL A 136 7.90 -25.17 12.57
C VAL A 136 8.47 -23.79 12.24
N THR A 137 8.87 -23.57 10.99
CA THR A 137 9.40 -22.26 10.57
C THR A 137 8.34 -21.17 10.64
N ILE A 138 7.12 -21.48 10.20
CA ILE A 138 5.98 -20.55 10.27
C ILE A 138 5.70 -20.19 11.73
N LYS A 139 5.63 -21.18 12.61
CA LYS A 139 5.37 -20.96 14.04
C LYS A 139 6.42 -20.04 14.68
N ASN A 140 7.70 -20.26 14.39
CA ASN A 140 8.76 -19.40 14.92
C ASN A 140 8.66 -17.96 14.39
N LEU A 141 8.27 -17.78 13.13
CA LEU A 141 8.07 -16.45 12.54
C LEU A 141 6.82 -15.76 13.11
N GLU A 142 5.77 -16.51 13.39
CA GLU A 142 4.55 -16.00 14.04
C GLU A 142 4.87 -15.51 15.47
N GLU A 143 5.66 -16.24 16.24
CA GLU A 143 6.12 -15.84 17.57
C GLU A 143 6.98 -14.57 17.53
N GLU A 144 7.94 -14.48 16.58
CA GLU A 144 8.76 -13.28 16.41
C GLU A 144 7.95 -12.05 15.96
N LEU A 145 6.87 -12.26 15.20
CA LEU A 145 5.93 -11.19 14.83
C LEU A 145 5.15 -10.70 16.05
N GLU A 146 4.63 -11.61 16.87
CA GLU A 146 3.88 -11.29 18.09
C GLU A 146 4.75 -10.49 19.08
N GLU A 147 6.02 -10.87 19.27
CA GLU A 147 6.97 -10.10 20.08
C GLU A 147 7.20 -8.68 19.55
N LYS A 148 7.28 -8.51 18.23
CA LYS A 148 7.47 -7.19 17.61
C LYS A 148 6.23 -6.32 17.75
N ASP A 149 5.04 -6.89 17.65
CA ASP A 149 3.78 -6.16 17.82
C ASP A 149 3.67 -5.61 19.24
N VAL A 150 3.98 -6.43 20.26
CA VAL A 150 4.08 -5.97 21.65
C VAL A 150 5.09 -4.82 21.77
N LYS A 151 6.25 -4.91 21.09
CA LYS A 151 7.25 -3.85 21.17
C LYS A 151 6.80 -2.55 20.51
N ILE A 152 6.03 -2.64 19.43
CA ILE A 152 5.44 -1.49 18.76
C ILE A 152 4.46 -0.79 19.72
N ASP A 153 3.61 -1.55 20.40
CA ASP A 153 2.64 -1.00 21.37
C ASP A 153 3.35 -0.26 22.52
N GLU A 154 4.41 -0.86 23.09
CA GLU A 154 5.22 -0.19 24.13
C GLU A 154 5.82 1.13 23.64
N LEU A 155 6.34 1.16 22.42
CA LEU A 155 6.93 2.38 21.84
C LEU A 155 5.88 3.43 21.56
N GLN A 156 4.69 3.04 21.10
CA GLN A 156 3.57 3.95 20.89
C GLN A 156 3.09 4.58 22.20
N ASP A 157 2.97 3.80 23.27
CA ASP A 157 2.65 4.33 24.59
C ASP A 157 3.73 5.30 25.09
N LYS A 158 5.01 5.00 24.82
CA LYS A 158 6.09 5.92 25.18
C LYS A 158 6.05 7.23 24.39
N ILE A 159 5.72 7.18 23.11
CA ILE A 159 5.53 8.39 22.29
C ILE A 159 4.38 9.22 22.87
N ARG A 160 3.24 8.59 23.18
CA ARG A 160 2.08 9.28 23.77
C ARG A 160 2.42 9.97 25.09
N GLU A 161 3.23 9.32 25.94
CA GLU A 161 3.71 9.92 27.19
C GLU A 161 4.58 11.15 26.94
N LEU A 162 5.54 11.06 26.01
CA LEU A 162 6.45 12.16 25.67
C LEU A 162 5.72 13.35 25.04
N GLU A 163 4.73 13.08 24.19
CA GLU A 163 3.85 14.11 23.62
C GLU A 163 3.08 14.86 24.72
N GLY A 164 2.53 14.13 25.69
CA GLY A 164 1.87 14.73 26.85
C GLY A 164 2.80 15.62 27.68
N GLN A 165 4.01 15.16 27.96
CA GLN A 165 5.03 15.96 28.66
C GLN A 165 5.36 17.24 27.88
N LEU A 166 5.49 17.16 26.56
CA LEU A 166 5.82 18.31 25.71
C LEU A 166 4.68 19.34 25.72
N ASP A 167 3.43 18.90 25.74
CA ASP A 167 2.26 19.77 25.87
C ASP A 167 2.20 20.47 27.25
N GLU A 168 2.52 19.75 28.32
CA GLU A 168 2.61 20.32 29.67
C GLU A 168 3.69 21.40 29.74
N TYR A 169 4.91 21.13 29.25
CA TYR A 169 5.99 22.11 29.20
C TYR A 169 5.64 23.34 28.34
N SER A 170 4.96 23.12 27.22
CA SER A 170 4.48 24.19 26.34
C SER A 170 3.47 25.10 27.06
N ASN A 171 2.50 24.50 27.77
CA ASN A 171 1.50 25.23 28.53
C ASN A 171 2.11 26.00 29.71
N GLU A 172 3.07 25.40 30.42
CA GLU A 172 3.78 26.04 31.51
C GLU A 172 4.61 27.23 31.00
N THR A 173 5.28 27.08 29.87
CA THR A 173 6.02 28.17 29.21
C THR A 173 5.09 29.33 28.86
N LYS A 174 3.90 29.06 28.33
CA LYS A 174 2.89 30.10 28.03
C LYS A 174 2.44 30.83 29.31
N ARG A 175 2.16 30.10 30.39
CA ARG A 175 1.78 30.69 31.68
C ARG A 175 2.89 31.59 32.24
N ASN A 176 4.14 31.12 32.21
CA ASN A 176 5.29 31.88 32.67
C ASN A 176 5.49 33.16 31.85
N ASN A 177 5.32 33.11 30.53
CA ASN A 177 5.38 34.28 29.67
C ASN A 177 4.28 35.31 30.01
N ILE A 178 3.06 34.85 30.27
CA ILE A 178 1.95 35.74 30.71
C ILE A 178 2.29 36.38 32.06
N PHE A 179 2.76 35.58 33.02
CA PHE A 179 3.12 36.06 34.36
C PHE A 179 4.22 37.13 34.29
N MET A 180 5.29 36.87 33.54
CA MET A 180 6.37 37.83 33.35
C MET A 180 5.89 39.12 32.67
N GLY A 181 5.02 39.00 31.66
CA GLY A 181 4.42 40.17 31.01
C GLY A 181 3.58 41.03 31.98
N LEU A 182 2.77 40.41 32.84
CA LEU A 182 2.00 41.10 33.87
C LEU A 182 2.90 41.73 34.93
N PHE A 183 3.96 41.04 35.35
CA PHE A 183 4.93 41.55 36.32
C PHE A 183 5.64 42.80 35.81
N ASP A 184 6.08 42.78 34.54
CA ASP A 184 6.70 43.94 33.88
C ASP A 184 5.74 45.12 33.77
N GLN A 185 4.48 44.88 33.38
CA GLN A 185 3.45 45.92 33.32
C GLN A 185 3.21 46.54 34.71
N ASN A 186 3.05 45.72 35.75
CA ASN A 186 2.87 46.19 37.12
C ASN A 186 4.07 47.01 37.61
N THR A 187 5.29 46.59 37.25
CA THR A 187 6.52 47.32 37.58
C THR A 187 6.54 48.71 36.92
N ARG A 188 6.14 48.80 35.65
CA ARG A 188 6.02 50.07 34.92
C ARG A 188 4.96 50.97 35.54
N LEU A 189 3.77 50.44 35.87
CA LEU A 189 2.69 51.20 36.51
C LEU A 189 3.08 51.74 37.89
N ARG A 190 3.81 50.95 38.69
CA ARG A 190 4.37 51.40 39.98
C ARG A 190 5.37 52.55 39.81
N LYS A 191 6.27 52.47 38.82
CA LYS A 191 7.22 53.56 38.53
C LYS A 191 6.50 54.84 38.09
N ALA A 192 5.50 54.72 37.20
CA ALA A 192 4.72 55.86 36.71
C ALA A 192 3.90 56.56 37.82
N SER A 193 3.28 55.79 38.71
CA SER A 193 2.54 56.35 39.86
C SER A 193 3.47 57.06 40.87
N PHE A 194 4.69 56.56 41.07
CA PHE A 194 5.71 57.21 41.88
C PHE A 194 6.19 58.55 41.29
N THR A 195 6.35 58.63 39.97
CA THR A 195 6.73 59.88 39.29
C THR A 195 5.61 60.93 39.30
N GLY A 196 4.35 60.52 39.16
CA GLY A 196 3.20 61.43 39.23
C GLY A 196 3.00 62.06 40.62
N LYS A 197 3.28 61.32 41.69
CA LYS A 197 3.13 61.80 43.08
C LYS A 197 4.21 62.82 43.50
N ARG A 198 5.38 62.83 42.85
CA ARG A 198 6.44 63.84 43.08
C ARG A 198 6.17 65.16 42.35
N GLY A 199 5.35 65.16 41.30
CA GLY A 199 4.99 66.35 40.53
C GLY A 199 3.85 67.19 41.11
N SER A 200 2.98 66.60 41.94
CA SER A 200 1.79 67.28 42.50
C SER A 200 2.01 67.99 43.83
N GLY A 201 3.26 68.08 44.32
CA GLY A 201 3.62 68.61 45.64
C GLY A 201 4.18 70.04 45.66
N LYS A 202 4.03 70.82 44.58
CA LYS A 202 4.34 72.25 44.57
C LYS A 202 3.07 73.04 44.25
N LYS A 203 2.38 73.46 45.30
CA LYS A 203 1.56 74.67 45.31
C LYS A 203 2.16 75.60 46.34
#